data_AF-A0A380PQ89-F1
#
_entry.id   AF-A0A380PQ89-F1
#
_cell.length_a   1.000
_cell.length_b   1.000
_cell.length_c   1.000
_cell.angle_alpha   90.00
_cell.angle_beta   90.00
_cell.angle_gamma   90.00
#
_symmetry.space_group_name_H-M   'P 1'
#
loop_
_entity.id
_entity.type
_entity.pdbx_description
1 polymer ?
#
loop_
_entity_poly.entity_id
_entity_poly.type
_entity_poly.pdbx_seq_one_letter_code
_entity_poly.pdbx_strand_id
1 'polypeptide(L)'
;MSTEVPSDTVLNPRWKDISELYANEFNGMTFYAVLLEELNAIPNLMVTALKAQFTQRDYDFLMSFKSGQPDWNLAPEDQIQHLPAVKWKLQNIGRIPKDKHIQALAKLEVVLAEWIK
;
A
#
# COMPACT_ATOMS: atom_id res chain seq x y z
N MET A 1 -4.64 7.84 18.44
CA MET A 1 -4.88 8.51 17.14
C MET A 1 -4.44 7.54 16.06
N SER A 2 -5.39 6.88 15.38
CA SER A 2 -5.04 6.04 14.23
C SER A 2 -4.69 6.96 13.07
N THR A 3 -3.41 7.11 12.77
CA THR A 3 -2.95 7.76 11.55
C THR A 3 -3.43 6.91 10.38
N GLU A 4 -4.46 7.35 9.67
CA GLU A 4 -4.81 6.73 8.40
C GLU A 4 -3.65 6.99 7.44
N VAL A 5 -2.82 5.97 7.20
CA VAL A 5 -1.84 6.00 6.11
C VAL A 5 -2.63 6.06 4.80
N PRO A 6 -2.43 7.10 3.97
CA PRO A 6 -3.08 7.19 2.67
C PRO A 6 -2.79 5.92 1.87
N SER A 7 -3.81 5.39 1.18
CA SER A 7 -3.71 4.10 0.48
C SER A 7 -2.62 4.10 -0.59
N ASP A 8 -2.41 5.26 -1.24
CA ASP A 8 -1.32 5.54 -2.17
C ASP A 8 0.06 5.46 -1.52
N THR A 9 0.19 5.78 -0.23
CA THR A 9 1.47 5.68 0.49
C THR A 9 1.86 4.23 0.79
N VAL A 10 0.89 3.31 0.90
CA VAL A 10 1.16 1.87 1.06
C VAL A 10 1.66 1.27 -0.25
N LEU A 11 1.09 1.71 -1.38
CA LEU A 11 1.44 1.24 -2.72
C LEU A 11 2.65 1.99 -3.32
N ASN A 12 3.04 3.12 -2.74
CA ASN A 12 4.25 3.82 -3.13
C ASN A 12 4.92 4.43 -1.88
N PRO A 13 5.55 3.58 -1.06
CA PRO A 13 6.20 4.03 0.17
C PRO A 13 7.40 4.92 -0.15
N ARG A 14 7.57 5.97 0.66
CA ARG A 14 8.80 6.78 0.67
C ARG A 14 9.86 6.05 1.48
N TRP A 15 10.82 5.45 0.80
CA TRP A 15 11.96 4.79 1.43
C TRP A 15 12.87 5.81 2.09
N LYS A 16 13.30 5.52 3.32
CA LYS A 16 14.24 6.34 4.06
C LYS A 16 15.66 5.90 3.72
N ASP A 17 16.57 6.86 3.67
CA ASP A 17 18.00 6.55 3.70
C ASP A 17 18.35 5.99 5.09
N ILE A 18 18.90 4.79 5.11
CA ILE A 18 19.28 4.07 6.34
C ILE A 18 20.80 4.08 6.57
N SER A 19 21.58 4.78 5.75
CA SER A 19 23.05 4.71 5.77
C SER A 19 23.66 5.09 7.12
N GLU A 20 23.19 6.19 7.72
CA GLU A 20 23.67 6.66 9.03
C GLU A 20 23.26 5.70 10.17
N LEU A 21 22.00 5.25 10.16
CA LEU A 21 21.48 4.29 11.13
C LEU A 21 22.24 2.96 11.04
N TYR A 22 22.51 2.50 9.82
CA TYR A 22 23.25 1.27 9.58
C TYR A 22 24.67 1.37 10.14
N ALA A 23 25.39 2.47 9.88
CA ALA A 23 26.77 2.64 10.32
C ALA A 23 26.90 2.70 11.84
N ASN A 24 25.95 3.35 12.52
CA ASN A 24 26.04 3.65 13.95
C ASN A 24 25.34 2.61 14.83
N GLU A 25 24.28 1.97 14.34
CA GLU A 25 23.35 1.19 15.17
C GLU A 25 23.11 -0.25 14.67
N PHE A 26 23.75 -0.67 13.58
CA PHE A 26 23.55 -2.01 13.02
C PHE A 26 24.86 -2.72 12.68
N ASN A 27 25.80 -2.02 12.05
CA ASN A 27 27.09 -2.57 11.66
C ASN A 27 27.86 -3.07 12.90
N GLY A 28 28.33 -4.32 12.86
CA GLY A 28 29.02 -4.97 13.96
C GLY A 28 28.11 -5.48 15.10
N MET A 29 26.78 -5.27 15.02
CA MET A 29 25.82 -5.78 16.01
C MET A 29 25.16 -7.11 15.59
N THR A 30 25.36 -7.54 14.34
CA THR A 30 24.78 -8.78 13.79
C THR A 30 25.76 -9.95 13.86
N PHE A 31 25.25 -11.17 14.08
CA PHE A 31 26.07 -12.40 14.07
C PHE A 31 26.62 -12.75 12.68
N TYR A 32 25.92 -12.30 11.63
CA TYR A 32 26.29 -12.49 10.24
C TYR A 32 26.51 -11.12 9.59
N ALA A 33 27.48 -11.02 8.70
CA ALA A 33 27.67 -9.83 7.90
C ALA A 33 26.44 -9.61 7.01
N VAL A 34 25.86 -8.42 7.08
CA VAL A 34 24.75 -7.97 6.23
C VAL A 34 25.18 -6.62 5.68
N LEU A 35 25.30 -6.49 4.37
CA LEU A 35 25.78 -5.27 3.73
C LEU A 35 24.65 -4.24 3.61
N LEU A 36 25.02 -2.95 3.65
CA LEU A 36 24.07 -1.86 3.47
C LEU A 36 23.40 -1.93 2.10
N GLU A 37 24.14 -2.33 1.07
CA GLU A 37 23.64 -2.50 -0.30
C GLU A 37 22.57 -3.58 -0.38
N GLU A 38 22.71 -4.67 0.39
CA GLU A 38 21.71 -5.74 0.46
C GLU A 38 20.41 -5.21 1.06
N LEU A 39 20.51 -4.47 2.17
CA LEU A 39 19.35 -3.85 2.82
C LEU A 39 18.66 -2.80 1.93
N ASN A 40 19.44 -1.99 1.22
CA ASN A 40 18.93 -0.99 0.28
C ASN A 40 18.28 -1.61 -0.96
N ALA A 41 18.64 -2.85 -1.31
CA ALA A 41 18.02 -3.58 -2.41
C ALA A 41 16.64 -4.18 -2.04
N ILE A 42 16.42 -4.53 -0.76
CA ILE A 42 15.18 -5.18 -0.28
C ILE A 42 13.91 -4.43 -0.69
N PRO A 43 13.79 -3.09 -0.51
CA PRO A 43 12.59 -2.36 -0.90
C PRO A 43 12.18 -2.56 -2.35
N ASN A 44 13.15 -2.51 -3.27
CA ASN A 44 12.90 -2.70 -4.68
C ASN A 44 12.49 -4.15 -5.00
N LEU A 45 13.14 -5.13 -4.37
CA LEU A 45 12.79 -6.55 -4.51
C LEU A 45 11.37 -6.83 -4.00
N MET A 46 11.00 -6.27 -2.84
CA MET A 46 9.65 -6.41 -2.29
C MET A 46 8.58 -5.81 -3.20
N VAL A 47 8.77 -4.57 -3.69
CA VAL A 47 7.81 -3.93 -4.60
C VAL A 47 7.70 -4.72 -5.91
N THR A 48 8.83 -5.20 -6.44
CA THR A 48 8.83 -6.03 -7.65
C THR A 48 8.04 -7.33 -7.44
N ALA A 49 8.24 -8.01 -6.32
CA ALA A 49 7.52 -9.25 -5.99
C ALA A 49 6.03 -9.03 -5.75
N LEU A 50 5.63 -7.88 -5.19
CA LEU A 50 4.23 -7.49 -5.04
C LEU A 50 3.59 -7.19 -6.39
N LYS A 51 4.25 -6.39 -7.24
CA LYS A 51 3.76 -6.08 -8.60
C LYS A 51 3.61 -7.33 -9.45
N ALA A 52 4.53 -8.30 -9.34
CA ALA A 52 4.44 -9.57 -10.06
C ALA A 52 3.19 -10.41 -9.71
N GLN A 53 2.58 -10.17 -8.56
CA GLN A 53 1.35 -10.85 -8.12
C GLN A 53 0.12 -9.95 -8.22
N PHE A 54 0.28 -8.67 -8.61
CA PHE A 54 -0.80 -7.72 -8.69
C PHE A 54 -1.58 -7.91 -10.00
N THR A 55 -2.88 -8.12 -9.90
CA THR A 55 -3.72 -8.47 -11.04
C THR A 55 -4.72 -7.37 -11.39
N GLN A 56 -5.33 -7.47 -12.57
CA GLN A 56 -6.46 -6.60 -12.95
C GLN A 56 -7.61 -6.70 -11.95
N ARG A 57 -7.86 -7.89 -11.38
CA ARG A 57 -8.89 -8.09 -10.36
C ARG A 57 -8.59 -7.26 -9.10
N ASP A 58 -7.34 -7.19 -8.67
CA ASP A 58 -6.93 -6.39 -7.51
C ASP A 58 -7.11 -4.90 -7.76
N TYR A 59 -6.76 -4.43 -8.95
CA TYR A 59 -7.00 -3.04 -9.38
C TYR A 59 -8.47 -2.69 -9.34
N ASP A 60 -9.32 -3.51 -9.97
CA ASP A 60 -10.75 -3.26 -10.08
C ASP A 60 -11.41 -3.27 -8.69
N PHE A 61 -11.00 -4.21 -7.83
CA PHE A 61 -11.46 -4.26 -6.44
C PHE A 61 -11.03 -3.01 -5.65
N LEU A 62 -9.76 -2.60 -5.71
CA LEU A 62 -9.27 -1.43 -4.97
C LEU A 62 -9.93 -0.13 -5.43
N MET A 63 -10.15 0.04 -6.75
CA MET A 63 -10.85 1.20 -7.30
C MET A 63 -12.31 1.24 -6.87
N SER A 64 -13.04 0.12 -7.00
CA SER A 64 -14.43 0.05 -6.54
C SER A 64 -14.53 0.30 -5.04
N PHE A 65 -13.64 -0.30 -4.23
CA PHE A 65 -13.63 -0.10 -2.79
C PHE A 65 -13.39 1.36 -2.40
N LYS A 66 -12.40 2.01 -3.01
CA LYS A 66 -12.06 3.41 -2.71
C LYS A 66 -13.08 4.39 -3.26
N SER A 67 -13.88 4.02 -4.26
CA SER A 67 -15.03 4.80 -4.72
C SER A 67 -16.18 4.84 -3.71
N GLY A 68 -16.15 3.96 -2.69
CA GLY A 68 -17.22 3.83 -1.70
C GLY A 68 -18.34 2.87 -2.12
N GLN A 69 -18.23 2.25 -3.31
CA GLN A 69 -19.13 1.22 -3.82
C GLN A 69 -18.32 -0.03 -4.20
N PRO A 70 -17.88 -0.84 -3.21
CA PRO A 70 -17.04 -2.00 -3.48
C PRO A 70 -17.77 -3.06 -4.27
N ASP A 71 -17.13 -3.62 -5.29
CA ASP A 71 -17.59 -4.85 -5.92
C ASP A 71 -17.05 -6.04 -5.15
N TRP A 72 -17.89 -6.60 -4.27
CA TRP A 72 -17.52 -7.74 -3.44
C TRP A 72 -17.30 -9.03 -4.23
N ASN A 73 -17.76 -9.13 -5.48
CA ASN A 73 -17.45 -10.28 -6.33
C ASN A 73 -15.97 -10.33 -6.73
N LEU A 74 -15.27 -9.19 -6.62
CA LEU A 74 -13.84 -9.04 -6.86
C LEU A 74 -13.00 -9.21 -5.59
N ALA A 75 -13.64 -9.38 -4.43
CA ALA A 75 -12.93 -9.54 -3.17
C ALA A 75 -11.99 -10.77 -3.19
N PRO A 76 -10.86 -10.70 -2.48
CA PRO A 76 -9.90 -11.80 -2.39
C PRO A 76 -10.39 -12.94 -1.49
N GLU A 77 -11.32 -12.65 -0.57
CA GLU A 77 -11.80 -13.60 0.44
C GLU A 77 -13.28 -13.39 0.71
N ASP A 78 -13.96 -14.49 1.02
CA ASP A 78 -15.36 -14.45 1.41
C ASP A 78 -15.55 -13.70 2.73
N GLN A 79 -16.70 -13.05 2.89
CA GLN A 79 -17.09 -12.35 4.13
C GLN A 79 -16.23 -11.13 4.52
N ILE A 80 -15.24 -10.71 3.73
CA ILE A 80 -14.39 -9.53 4.03
C ILE A 80 -15.24 -8.27 4.30
N GLN A 81 -16.39 -8.15 3.62
CA GLN A 81 -17.39 -7.09 3.80
C GLN A 81 -17.95 -6.97 5.23
N HIS A 82 -17.88 -8.05 6.02
CA HIS A 82 -18.44 -8.08 7.37
C HIS A 82 -17.45 -7.63 8.44
N LEU A 83 -16.16 -7.57 8.12
CA LEU A 83 -15.10 -7.20 9.05
C LEU A 83 -15.30 -5.77 9.58
N PRO A 84 -15.19 -5.54 10.90
CA PRO A 84 -15.39 -4.21 11.49
C PRO A 84 -14.47 -3.13 10.90
N ALA A 85 -13.20 -3.45 10.65
CA ALA A 85 -12.23 -2.53 10.07
C ALA A 85 -12.62 -2.11 8.63
N VAL A 86 -13.16 -3.05 7.85
CA VAL A 86 -13.59 -2.81 6.47
C VAL A 86 -14.81 -1.88 6.44
N LYS A 87 -15.82 -2.18 7.27
CA LYS A 87 -17.00 -1.32 7.44
C LYS A 87 -16.63 0.09 7.90
N TRP A 88 -15.75 0.19 8.88
CA TRP A 88 -15.25 1.47 9.38
C TRP A 88 -14.55 2.27 8.27
N LYS A 89 -13.73 1.60 7.44
CA LYS A 89 -13.05 2.29 6.34
C LYS A 89 -14.03 2.81 5.28
N LEU A 90 -15.07 2.06 4.94
CA LEU A 90 -16.13 2.52 4.03
C LEU A 90 -16.90 3.71 4.59
N GLN A 91 -17.20 3.70 5.89
CA GLN A 91 -17.82 4.86 6.54
C GLN A 91 -16.91 6.10 6.47
N ASN A 92 -15.60 5.94 6.62
CA ASN A 92 -14.67 7.06 6.50
C ASN A 92 -14.60 7.59 5.09
N ILE A 93 -14.58 6.72 4.07
CA ILE A 93 -14.62 7.12 2.66
C ILE A 93 -15.88 7.96 2.40
N GLY A 94 -17.04 7.53 2.90
CA GLY A 94 -18.30 8.28 2.76
C GLY A 94 -18.32 9.64 3.47
N ARG A 95 -17.38 9.93 4.37
CA ARG A 95 -17.25 11.23 5.05
C ARG A 95 -16.28 12.18 4.35
N ILE A 96 -15.56 11.72 3.32
CA ILE A 96 -14.60 12.55 2.59
C ILE A 96 -15.37 13.55 1.70
N PRO A 97 -15.04 14.85 1.70
CA PRO A 97 -15.65 15.82 0.79
C PRO A 97 -15.44 15.40 -0.67
N LYS A 98 -16.48 15.54 -1.50
CA LYS A 98 -16.52 15.05 -2.90
C LYS A 98 -15.28 15.45 -3.72
N ASP A 99 -14.87 16.71 -3.67
CA ASP A 99 -13.71 17.19 -4.43
C ASP A 99 -12.40 16.52 -3.99
N LYS A 100 -12.23 16.32 -2.67
CA LYS A 100 -11.06 15.62 -2.12
C LYS A 100 -11.09 14.14 -2.45
N HIS A 101 -12.28 13.53 -2.47
CA HIS A 101 -12.47 12.13 -2.82
C HIS A 101 -12.14 11.86 -4.29
N ILE A 102 -12.59 12.73 -5.20
CA ILE A 102 -12.23 12.67 -6.63
C ILE A 102 -10.71 12.78 -6.82
N GLN A 103 -10.05 13.73 -6.14
CA GLN A 103 -8.60 13.88 -6.21
C GLN A 103 -7.86 12.64 -5.67
N ALA A 104 -8.36 12.04 -4.58
CA ALA A 104 -7.78 10.83 -4.02
C ALA A 104 -7.92 9.63 -4.96
N LEU A 105 -9.07 9.49 -5.63
CA LEU A 105 -9.30 8.46 -6.64
C LEU A 105 -8.38 8.61 -7.85
N ALA A 106 -8.24 9.83 -8.39
CA ALA A 106 -7.36 10.08 -9.52
C ALA A 106 -5.88 9.77 -9.19
N LYS A 107 -5.43 10.11 -7.97
CA LYS A 107 -4.08 9.74 -7.52
C LYS A 107 -3.89 8.24 -7.39
N LEU A 108 -4.89 7.56 -6.84
CA LEU A 108 -4.86 6.10 -6.71
C LEU A 108 -4.81 5.42 -8.08
N GLU A 109 -5.64 5.86 -9.02
CA GLU A 109 -5.68 5.34 -10.39
C GLU A 109 -4.30 5.40 -11.06
N VAL A 110 -3.61 6.55 -10.97
CA VAL A 110 -2.25 6.70 -11.52
C VAL A 110 -1.27 5.71 -10.89
N VAL A 111 -1.29 5.57 -9.56
CA VAL A 111 -0.41 4.63 -8.86
C VAL A 111 -0.73 3.19 -9.26
N LEU A 112 -2.00 2.79 -9.30
CA LEU A 112 -2.39 1.44 -9.66
C LEU A 112 -2.11 1.10 -11.13
N ALA A 113 -2.20 2.08 -12.04
CA ALA A 113 -1.83 1.90 -13.44
C ALA A 113 -0.33 1.62 -13.63
N GLU A 114 0.54 2.04 -12.70
CA GLU A 114 1.97 1.67 -12.69
C GLU A 114 2.24 0.27 -12.13
N TRP A 115 1.23 -0.36 -11.52
CA TRP A 115 1.34 -1.70 -10.93
C TRP A 115 0.85 -2.81 -11.88
N ILE A 116 0.07 -2.47 -12.91
CA ILE A 116 -0.46 -3.42 -13.92
C ILE A 116 0.39 -3.54 -15.19
N LYS A 117 1.39 -2.67 -15.36
CA LYS A 117 2.32 -2.71 -16.51
C LYS A 117 3.32 -3.84 -16.38
#